data_AF-A0A3L7JDU6-F1
#
_entry.id   AF-A0A3L7JDU6-F1
#
_cell.length_a   1.000
_cell.length_b   1.000
_cell.length_c   1.000
_cell.angle_alpha   90.00
_cell.angle_beta   90.00
_cell.angle_gamma   90.00
#
_symmetry.space_group_name_H-M   'P 1'
#
loop_
_entity.id
_entity.type
_entity.pdbx_description
1 polymer ?
#
loop_
_entity_poly.entity_id
_entity_poly.type
_entity_poly.pdbx_seq_one_letter_code
_entity_poly.pdbx_strand_id
1 'polypeptide(L)'
;MKFRPCISSPWRYRNRSVNDGIEPFCRNARSSLTRLEVRRGKMQFEAGSLTGKMMAGAALVAAVTAVSPAYAGYYDTLPEEARRNIQDYLVWTGHYDAPIDGSIGPQTVAAIRAWQEDNGYGSDGVLAVGEAEAMGEAARSAYKTAQFTIGTDGDAGLTYGLPYSLVSVVGENEWNGLNFADPEKTLRISSFRIADMSTEKVETFSEHVFEDVPGFETSAVRFENGVLTIRGGDSTEILRMDAKLFGDQLRGIFVWMDRDLVGQNGHLLAAMTNSLDLAPVETPSLFASSPSNEDGMRAISLPNAPSDGEFPNGSGTGFVVDTNGSILTNAHVVAGCGRVEVTGLGEAQVMLEDDSLDLALLKVNGARELKAATLSSDEPMLGEDVFAFGYPLPQALGSELGFSRGSVSSMVGLRSEPTQFRMTASVQPGNSGGPLVDEEGRVIGMVTAKLDAMAVANATGDIPQSMNFAIRSSVLRDWLKAQNITFEATDRHDEYKRASAVAKDAADYTHQVVCYEE
;
A
#
# COMPACT_ATOMS: atom_id res chain seq x y z
N MET A 1 -38.89 -14.54 6.39
CA MET A 1 -37.90 -15.62 6.58
C MET A 1 -36.79 -15.05 7.43
N LYS A 2 -36.42 -15.68 8.55
CA LYS A 2 -35.20 -15.30 9.29
C LYS A 2 -34.01 -15.92 8.55
N PHE A 3 -33.22 -15.09 7.90
CA PHE A 3 -31.88 -15.47 7.47
C PHE A 3 -31.07 -15.64 8.76
N ARG A 4 -30.56 -16.84 9.02
CA ARG A 4 -29.62 -17.11 10.12
C ARG A 4 -28.26 -17.37 9.47
N PRO A 5 -27.32 -16.43 9.52
CA PRO A 5 -25.99 -16.67 9.00
C PRO A 5 -25.20 -17.49 10.03
N CYS A 6 -25.19 -18.82 9.87
CA CYS A 6 -24.34 -19.69 10.69
C CYS A 6 -22.87 -19.38 10.41
N ILE A 7 -22.22 -18.57 11.26
CA ILE A 7 -20.76 -18.54 11.37
C ILE A 7 -20.39 -19.49 12.50
N SER A 8 -20.29 -20.79 12.21
CA SER A 8 -19.55 -21.68 13.11
C SER A 8 -18.07 -21.31 12.99
N SER A 9 -17.44 -20.91 14.11
CA SER A 9 -16.00 -20.70 14.15
C SER A 9 -15.27 -21.94 13.61
N PRO A 10 -14.46 -21.84 12.53
CA PRO A 10 -13.67 -22.96 12.02
C PRO A 10 -12.67 -23.52 13.04
N TRP A 11 -12.45 -22.78 14.14
CA TRP A 11 -11.37 -22.98 15.09
C TRP A 11 -11.81 -23.58 16.43
N ARG A 12 -13.12 -23.70 16.70
CA ARG A 12 -13.68 -24.15 17.99
C ARG A 12 -14.19 -25.61 18.00
N TYR A 13 -13.45 -26.54 17.41
CA TYR A 13 -13.56 -27.96 17.78
C TYR A 13 -12.24 -28.42 18.44
N ARG A 14 -12.07 -28.12 19.73
CA ARG A 14 -11.12 -28.85 20.59
C ARG A 14 -11.90 -29.83 21.45
N ASN A 15 -11.51 -31.11 21.37
CA ASN A 15 -11.94 -32.25 22.17
C ASN A 15 -13.34 -32.83 21.91
N ARG A 16 -13.49 -33.60 20.83
CA ARG A 16 -14.19 -34.90 20.91
C ARG A 16 -13.43 -35.95 20.11
N SER A 17 -13.22 -37.10 20.75
CA SER A 17 -12.65 -38.30 20.17
C SER A 17 -13.40 -38.74 18.92
N VAL A 18 -12.62 -39.24 17.97
CA VAL A 18 -13.05 -40.06 16.83
C VAL A 18 -14.13 -41.07 17.27
N ASN A 19 -15.18 -41.21 16.45
CA ASN A 19 -16.40 -42.02 16.59
C ASN A 19 -17.59 -41.30 17.23
N ASP A 20 -18.32 -40.52 16.44
CA ASP A 20 -19.76 -40.72 16.23
C ASP A 20 -20.21 -39.90 15.02
N GLY A 21 -20.90 -40.58 14.08
CA GLY A 21 -21.33 -39.98 12.82
C GLY A 21 -22.43 -38.95 13.00
N ILE A 22 -22.28 -37.80 12.36
CA ILE A 22 -23.35 -36.81 12.17
C ILE A 22 -23.29 -36.35 10.71
N GLU A 23 -24.35 -36.69 9.96
CA GLU A 23 -24.62 -36.19 8.61
C GLU A 23 -24.79 -34.65 8.60
N PRO A 24 -24.37 -33.94 7.54
CA PRO A 24 -24.49 -32.49 7.46
C PRO A 24 -25.93 -32.06 7.15
N PHE A 25 -26.51 -31.27 8.06
CA PHE A 25 -27.85 -30.69 7.94
C PHE A 25 -27.83 -29.40 7.11
N CYS A 26 -27.61 -29.53 5.79
CA CYS A 26 -27.81 -28.45 4.82
C CYS A 26 -28.39 -29.02 3.53
N ARG A 27 -29.73 -29.14 3.45
CA ARG A 27 -30.44 -29.36 2.18
C ARG A 27 -31.79 -28.65 2.11
N ASN A 28 -31.89 -27.80 1.08
CA ASN A 28 -33.06 -27.40 0.29
C ASN A 28 -34.32 -26.84 0.97
N ALA A 29 -34.80 -25.70 0.45
CA ALA A 29 -36.23 -25.42 0.38
C ALA A 29 -36.61 -24.65 -0.90
N ARG A 30 -37.21 -25.37 -1.87
CA ARG A 30 -38.10 -24.81 -2.90
C ARG A 30 -39.51 -24.65 -2.32
N SER A 31 -40.21 -23.63 -2.84
CA SER A 31 -41.66 -23.39 -2.83
C SER A 31 -42.38 -23.27 -1.48
N SER A 32 -42.98 -22.11 -1.20
CA SER A 32 -44.43 -21.85 -1.39
C SER A 32 -44.83 -20.48 -0.84
N LEU A 33 -45.61 -19.75 -1.65
CA LEU A 33 -46.24 -18.49 -1.30
C LEU A 33 -47.32 -18.71 -0.24
N THR A 34 -47.34 -17.91 0.82
CA THR A 34 -48.60 -17.46 1.41
C THR A 34 -48.47 -16.08 2.04
N ARG A 35 -49.32 -15.20 1.53
CA ARG A 35 -49.63 -13.81 1.90
C ARG A 35 -49.75 -13.63 3.43
N LEU A 36 -49.10 -12.60 3.99
CA LEU A 36 -49.46 -12.05 5.29
C LEU A 36 -49.34 -10.51 5.26
N GLU A 37 -50.42 -9.90 5.74
CA GLU A 37 -50.84 -8.53 5.53
C GLU A 37 -50.05 -7.50 6.35
N VAL A 38 -49.86 -6.32 5.74
CA VAL A 38 -49.37 -5.11 6.40
C VAL A 38 -50.49 -4.51 7.25
N ARG A 39 -50.25 -4.34 8.56
CA ARG A 39 -51.02 -3.41 9.40
C ARG A 39 -50.11 -2.31 9.94
N ARG A 40 -50.32 -1.10 9.43
CA ARG A 40 -49.82 0.17 9.99
C ARG A 40 -50.48 0.43 11.34
N GLY A 41 -49.67 0.69 12.36
CA GLY A 41 -50.10 1.22 13.65
C GLY A 41 -49.24 2.43 14.04
N LYS A 42 -49.87 3.60 14.14
CA LYS A 42 -49.30 4.87 14.59
C LYS A 42 -48.91 4.77 16.08
N MET A 43 -47.75 5.31 16.47
CA MET A 43 -47.44 5.64 17.87
C MET A 43 -47.47 7.16 18.06
N GLN A 44 -48.26 7.60 19.05
CA GLN A 44 -48.26 8.94 19.64
C GLN A 44 -47.21 8.98 20.75
N PHE A 45 -46.50 10.11 20.87
CA PHE A 45 -45.62 10.39 22.01
C PHE A 45 -46.39 11.16 23.10
N GLU A 46 -46.39 10.64 24.33
CA GLU A 46 -46.70 11.42 25.54
C GLU A 46 -45.40 11.80 26.25
N ALA A 47 -45.32 13.06 26.68
CA ALA A 47 -44.22 13.61 27.43
C ALA A 47 -44.36 13.27 28.92
N GLY A 48 -43.35 12.61 29.49
CA GLY A 48 -43.20 12.38 30.92
C GLY A 48 -41.78 12.75 31.36
N SER A 49 -41.65 13.79 32.17
CA SER A 49 -40.38 14.26 32.71
C SER A 49 -39.87 13.31 33.80
N LEU A 50 -38.59 12.92 33.72
CA LEU A 50 -37.81 12.47 34.88
C LEU A 50 -36.55 13.31 34.98
N THR A 51 -36.65 14.32 35.83
CA THR A 51 -35.57 15.06 36.46
C THR A 51 -34.73 14.11 37.33
N GLY A 52 -33.40 14.20 37.22
CA GLY A 52 -32.49 13.59 38.20
C GLY A 52 -31.35 12.75 37.62
N LYS A 53 -30.47 13.38 36.83
CA LYS A 53 -29.02 13.09 36.74
C LYS A 53 -28.33 14.23 35.97
N MET A 54 -28.50 15.45 36.48
CA MET A 54 -27.49 16.50 36.30
C MET A 54 -26.27 16.09 37.14
N MET A 55 -25.07 16.28 36.60
CA MET A 55 -23.75 15.86 37.12
C MET A 55 -23.26 14.47 36.65
N ALA A 56 -23.11 14.32 35.33
CA ALA A 56 -22.09 13.47 34.69
C ALA A 56 -21.89 13.84 33.20
N GLY A 57 -22.81 14.62 32.60
CA GLY A 57 -22.68 15.16 31.24
C GLY A 57 -21.82 16.43 31.11
N ALA A 58 -21.22 16.94 32.20
CA ALA A 58 -20.38 18.14 32.17
C ALA A 58 -18.87 17.85 32.03
N ALA A 59 -18.46 16.58 32.08
CA ALA A 59 -17.08 16.16 31.82
C ALA A 59 -16.87 15.59 30.40
N LEU A 60 -17.95 15.32 29.66
CA LEU A 60 -17.89 14.83 28.28
C LEU A 60 -17.87 15.96 27.23
N VAL A 61 -18.12 17.20 27.64
CA VAL A 61 -18.12 18.40 26.75
C VAL A 61 -16.90 19.30 27.01
N ALA A 62 -16.05 18.96 27.98
CA ALA A 62 -14.82 19.70 28.29
C ALA A 62 -13.53 19.06 27.72
N ALA A 63 -13.65 17.98 26.95
CA ALA A 63 -12.54 17.37 26.21
C ALA A 63 -12.64 17.57 24.67
N VAL A 64 -13.56 18.44 24.22
CA VAL A 64 -13.39 19.15 22.94
C VAL A 64 -12.40 20.28 23.22
N THR A 65 -11.14 19.92 23.48
CA THR A 65 -10.07 20.88 23.70
C THR A 65 -9.78 21.60 22.40
N ALA A 66 -10.38 22.80 22.28
CA ALA A 66 -10.04 23.90 21.40
C ALA A 66 -9.27 23.49 20.13
N VAL A 67 -10.00 23.08 19.10
CA VAL A 67 -9.51 23.12 17.72
C VAL A 67 -9.13 24.57 17.44
N SER A 68 -7.84 24.90 17.41
CA SER A 68 -7.43 26.20 16.88
C SER A 68 -7.78 26.22 15.38
N PRO A 69 -8.40 27.29 14.85
CA PRO A 69 -8.63 27.47 13.42
C PRO A 69 -7.36 27.32 12.56
N ALA A 70 -6.18 27.42 13.18
CA ALA A 70 -4.89 27.27 12.51
C ALA A 70 -4.57 25.82 12.06
N TYR A 71 -5.09 24.78 12.74
CA TYR A 71 -4.76 23.38 12.43
C TYR A 71 -5.48 22.85 11.19
N ALA A 72 -6.78 23.11 11.08
CA ALA A 72 -7.57 22.73 9.92
C ALA A 72 -6.98 23.37 8.66
N GLY A 73 -6.59 24.66 8.75
CA GLY A 73 -5.92 25.35 7.65
C GLY A 73 -4.56 24.79 7.25
N TYR A 74 -3.75 24.27 8.17
CA TYR A 74 -2.43 23.69 7.86
C TYR A 74 -2.52 22.37 7.11
N TYR A 75 -3.40 21.46 7.55
CA TYR A 75 -3.52 20.17 6.88
C TYR A 75 -4.33 20.24 5.59
N ASP A 76 -5.31 21.15 5.51
CA ASP A 76 -6.10 21.37 4.29
C ASP A 76 -5.26 21.94 3.12
N THR A 77 -4.07 22.49 3.39
CA THR A 77 -3.13 22.94 2.35
C THR A 77 -2.25 21.81 1.81
N LEU A 78 -2.20 20.65 2.47
CA LEU A 78 -1.42 19.50 2.01
C LEU A 78 -2.19 18.74 0.91
N PRO A 79 -1.51 18.26 -0.16
CA PRO A 79 -2.13 17.39 -1.14
C PRO A 79 -2.67 16.13 -0.47
N GLU A 80 -3.72 15.57 -1.07
CA GLU A 80 -4.40 14.39 -0.54
C GLU A 80 -3.43 13.23 -0.28
N GLU A 81 -2.46 13.02 -1.15
CA GLU A 81 -1.44 11.98 -1.00
C GLU A 81 -0.62 12.15 0.29
N ALA A 82 -0.14 13.37 0.58
CA ALA A 82 0.60 13.64 1.81
C ALA A 82 -0.27 13.42 3.05
N ARG A 83 -1.56 13.81 2.99
CA ARG A 83 -2.50 13.55 4.09
C ARG A 83 -2.77 12.06 4.30
N ARG A 84 -2.88 11.29 3.21
CA ARG A 84 -3.00 9.83 3.26
C ARG A 84 -1.74 9.17 3.83
N ASN A 85 -0.55 9.64 3.45
CA ASN A 85 0.72 9.14 3.99
C ASN A 85 0.85 9.42 5.49
N ILE A 86 0.40 10.59 5.96
CA ILE A 86 0.35 10.87 7.41
C ILE A 86 -0.55 9.85 8.12
N GLN A 87 -1.75 9.59 7.62
CA GLN A 87 -2.62 8.57 8.20
C GLN A 87 -1.98 7.17 8.13
N ASP A 88 -1.31 6.83 7.03
CA ASP A 88 -0.60 5.55 6.89
C ASP A 88 0.54 5.40 7.90
N TYR A 89 1.36 6.45 8.09
CA TYR A 89 2.42 6.43 9.09
C TYR A 89 1.86 6.33 10.50
N LEU A 90 0.74 7.00 10.78
CA LEU A 90 0.06 6.88 12.07
C LEU A 90 -0.55 5.48 12.25
N VAL A 91 -1.00 4.82 11.19
CA VAL A 91 -1.39 3.39 11.24
C VAL A 91 -0.19 2.58 11.68
N TRP A 92 0.92 2.63 10.94
CA TRP A 92 2.10 1.81 11.19
C TRP A 92 2.80 2.08 12.51
N THR A 93 2.71 3.31 13.01
CA THR A 93 3.23 3.66 14.35
C THR A 93 2.26 3.31 15.48
N GLY A 94 1.04 2.83 15.18
CA GLY A 94 0.06 2.39 16.19
C GLY A 94 -0.84 3.47 16.76
N HIS A 95 -0.85 4.67 16.17
CA HIS A 95 -1.60 5.83 16.67
C HIS A 95 -2.93 6.04 15.94
N TYR A 96 -3.16 5.37 14.80
CA TYR A 96 -4.38 5.51 14.00
C TYR A 96 -4.95 4.14 13.59
N ASP A 97 -6.25 3.94 13.86
CA ASP A 97 -6.92 2.64 13.70
C ASP A 97 -8.09 2.68 12.68
N ALA A 98 -8.22 3.77 11.93
CA ALA A 98 -9.31 4.03 10.99
C ALA A 98 -8.87 3.91 9.53
N PRO A 99 -9.82 3.86 8.58
CA PRO A 99 -9.51 3.89 7.16
C PRO A 99 -8.75 5.16 6.76
N ILE A 100 -7.84 5.01 5.79
CA ILE A 100 -7.07 6.09 5.19
C ILE A 100 -7.92 6.71 4.08
N ASP A 101 -8.37 7.93 4.31
CA ASP A 101 -9.22 8.70 3.39
C ASP A 101 -8.58 10.02 2.97
N GLY A 102 -7.42 10.36 3.55
CA GLY A 102 -6.73 11.63 3.38
C GLY A 102 -7.34 12.77 4.18
N SER A 103 -8.46 12.60 4.89
CA SER A 103 -9.09 13.67 5.66
C SER A 103 -8.40 13.84 7.01
N ILE A 104 -7.76 14.99 7.25
CA ILE A 104 -7.12 15.27 8.53
C ILE A 104 -8.14 15.90 9.49
N GLY A 105 -9.00 15.04 10.03
CA GLY A 105 -10.01 15.42 11.01
C GLY A 105 -9.50 15.37 12.46
N PRO A 106 -10.40 15.60 13.44
CA PRO A 106 -10.06 15.55 14.87
C PRO A 106 -9.39 14.25 15.31
N GLN A 107 -9.77 13.10 14.72
CA GLN A 107 -9.16 11.81 15.02
C GLN A 107 -7.70 11.75 14.58
N THR A 108 -7.41 12.17 13.36
CA THR A 108 -6.03 12.18 12.83
C THR A 108 -5.15 13.15 13.61
N VAL A 109 -5.65 14.33 13.97
CA VAL A 109 -4.92 15.30 14.80
C VAL A 109 -4.66 14.74 16.21
N ALA A 110 -5.62 14.03 16.80
CA ALA A 110 -5.40 13.35 18.09
C ALA A 110 -4.33 12.27 18.00
N ALA A 111 -4.30 11.50 16.91
CA ALA A 111 -3.27 10.50 16.64
C ALA A 111 -1.87 11.14 16.50
N ILE A 112 -1.77 12.27 15.79
CA ILE A 112 -0.54 13.05 15.66
C ILE A 112 -0.03 13.48 17.04
N ARG A 113 -0.91 14.02 17.89
CA ARG A 113 -0.53 14.47 19.24
C ARG A 113 -0.04 13.33 20.11
N ALA A 114 -0.70 12.18 20.04
CA ALA A 114 -0.30 10.99 20.76
C ALA A 114 1.10 10.54 20.32
N TRP A 115 1.34 10.49 19.01
CA TRP A 115 2.68 10.16 18.48
C TRP A 115 3.73 11.18 18.91
N GLN A 116 3.42 12.48 18.86
CA GLN A 116 4.32 13.54 19.34
C GLN A 116 4.66 13.36 20.82
N GLU A 117 3.67 13.08 21.66
CA GLU A 117 3.84 12.86 23.09
C GLU A 117 4.73 11.63 23.39
N ASP A 118 4.45 10.50 22.73
CA ASP A 118 5.20 9.25 22.90
C ASP A 118 6.67 9.37 22.46
N ASN A 119 6.97 10.31 21.56
CA ASN A 119 8.32 10.56 21.06
C ASN A 119 8.98 11.81 21.67
N GLY A 120 8.37 12.42 22.69
CA GLY A 120 8.95 13.54 23.44
C GLY A 120 8.93 14.89 22.71
N TYR A 121 8.07 15.04 21.71
CA TYR A 121 7.83 16.29 20.98
C TYR A 121 6.75 17.15 21.64
N GLY A 122 6.57 18.37 21.15
CA GLY A 122 5.44 19.22 21.55
C GLY A 122 4.14 18.65 20.98
N SER A 123 3.23 18.16 21.82
CA SER A 123 1.94 17.55 21.42
C SER A 123 0.89 18.57 20.94
N ASP A 124 1.30 19.47 20.04
CA ASP A 124 0.46 20.54 19.50
C ASP A 124 -0.46 20.05 18.37
N GLY A 125 -0.15 18.92 17.73
CA GLY A 125 -0.90 18.36 16.62
C GLY A 125 -0.57 18.99 15.27
N VAL A 126 0.55 19.71 15.14
CA VAL A 126 1.17 20.12 13.87
C VAL A 126 2.48 19.39 13.72
N LEU A 127 2.57 18.56 12.68
CA LEU A 127 3.81 17.87 12.35
C LEU A 127 4.82 18.86 11.76
N ALA A 128 5.90 19.08 12.50
CA ALA A 128 7.11 19.69 11.97
C ALA A 128 7.87 18.71 11.03
N VAL A 129 8.86 19.19 10.30
CA VAL A 129 9.66 18.41 9.33
C VAL A 129 10.22 17.14 9.94
N GLY A 130 11.03 17.30 10.99
CA GLY A 130 11.78 16.20 11.59
C GLY A 130 10.83 15.24 12.31
N GLU A 131 9.67 15.73 12.74
CA GLU A 131 8.62 14.90 13.31
C GLU A 131 7.97 14.02 12.24
N ALA A 132 7.63 14.58 11.07
CA ALA A 132 7.09 13.79 9.95
C ALA A 132 8.11 12.77 9.40
N GLU A 133 9.38 13.15 9.29
CA GLU A 133 10.48 12.24 8.88
C GLU A 133 10.66 11.09 9.87
N ALA A 134 10.75 11.39 11.17
CA ALA A 134 10.89 10.38 12.21
C ALA A 134 9.66 9.45 12.26
N MET A 135 8.45 9.99 12.07
CA MET A 135 7.23 9.18 11.99
C MET A 135 7.26 8.24 10.78
N GLY A 136 7.69 8.73 9.62
CA GLY A 136 7.81 7.93 8.40
C GLY A 136 8.91 6.86 8.50
N GLU A 137 10.02 7.12 9.20
CA GLU A 137 11.06 6.11 9.48
C GLU A 137 10.55 5.01 10.42
N ALA A 138 9.88 5.40 11.52
CA ALA A 138 9.28 4.46 12.44
C ALA A 138 8.22 3.58 11.75
N ALA A 139 7.37 4.20 10.90
CA ALA A 139 6.37 3.49 10.12
C ALA A 139 6.98 2.44 9.18
N ARG A 140 8.02 2.82 8.41
CA ARG A 140 8.74 1.90 7.51
C ARG A 140 9.40 0.75 8.27
N SER A 141 9.99 1.03 9.43
CA SER A 141 10.58 0.00 10.30
C SER A 141 9.52 -0.99 10.80
N ALA A 142 8.35 -0.50 11.21
CA ALA A 142 7.24 -1.35 11.65
C ALA A 142 6.70 -2.23 10.50
N TYR A 143 6.52 -1.66 9.30
CA TYR A 143 6.13 -2.38 8.09
C TYR A 143 7.11 -3.54 7.78
N LYS A 144 8.41 -3.25 7.78
CA LYS A 144 9.48 -4.24 7.51
C LYS A 144 9.48 -5.35 8.57
N THR A 145 9.38 -4.98 9.84
CA THR A 145 9.37 -5.93 10.97
C THR A 145 8.18 -6.88 10.90
N ALA A 146 7.01 -6.38 10.48
CA ALA A 146 5.81 -7.18 10.32
C ALA A 146 5.92 -8.20 9.17
N GLN A 147 6.89 -8.07 8.27
CA GLN A 147 6.95 -8.78 6.98
C GLN A 147 5.59 -8.69 6.28
N PHE A 148 5.06 -7.47 6.21
CA PHE A 148 3.73 -7.24 5.70
C PHE A 148 3.72 -7.37 4.18
N THR A 149 3.01 -8.38 3.67
CA THR A 149 2.99 -8.69 2.24
C THR A 149 1.57 -8.64 1.72
N ILE A 150 1.36 -7.83 0.68
CA ILE A 150 0.11 -7.79 -0.07
C ILE A 150 0.10 -8.93 -1.09
N GLY A 151 -0.97 -9.71 -1.09
CA GLY A 151 -1.15 -10.77 -2.05
C GLY A 151 -2.62 -11.00 -2.39
N THR A 152 -2.84 -11.83 -3.39
CA THR A 152 -4.16 -12.13 -3.92
C THR A 152 -4.62 -13.51 -3.48
N ASP A 153 -5.80 -13.54 -2.89
CA ASP A 153 -6.59 -14.74 -2.69
C ASP A 153 -7.57 -14.86 -3.86
N GLY A 154 -7.25 -15.74 -4.79
CA GLY A 154 -8.04 -15.96 -6.00
C GLY A 154 -9.40 -16.56 -5.68
N ASP A 155 -9.43 -17.49 -4.72
CA ASP A 155 -10.63 -18.18 -4.31
C ASP A 155 -11.63 -17.22 -3.65
N ALA A 156 -11.13 -16.29 -2.85
CA ALA A 156 -11.95 -15.22 -2.27
C ALA A 156 -12.17 -14.04 -3.23
N GLY A 157 -11.35 -13.90 -4.27
CA GLY A 157 -11.34 -12.74 -5.16
C GLY A 157 -11.01 -11.45 -4.42
N LEU A 158 -9.96 -11.48 -3.61
CA LEU A 158 -9.50 -10.39 -2.75
C LEU A 158 -8.01 -10.15 -2.88
N THR A 159 -7.59 -8.90 -2.72
CA THR A 159 -6.20 -8.51 -2.47
C THR A 159 -6.14 -7.91 -1.07
N TYR A 160 -5.22 -8.38 -0.23
CA TYR A 160 -5.03 -7.87 1.12
C TYR A 160 -3.63 -8.18 1.62
N GLY A 161 -3.19 -7.42 2.61
CA GLY A 161 -1.91 -7.59 3.28
C GLY A 161 -1.98 -8.55 4.46
N LEU A 162 -0.88 -9.29 4.68
CA LEU A 162 -0.71 -10.22 5.79
C LEU A 162 0.65 -10.01 6.48
N PRO A 163 0.69 -10.00 7.82
CA PRO A 163 1.94 -9.93 8.58
C PRO A 163 2.58 -11.32 8.70
N TYR A 164 3.40 -11.71 7.72
CA TYR A 164 4.01 -13.06 7.68
C TYR A 164 4.98 -13.35 8.82
N SER A 165 5.45 -12.33 9.52
CA SER A 165 6.21 -12.49 10.77
C SER A 165 5.39 -13.17 11.87
N LEU A 166 4.06 -13.07 11.83
CA LEU A 166 3.15 -13.61 12.83
C LEU A 166 2.36 -14.80 12.33
N VAL A 167 1.87 -14.76 11.10
CA VAL A 167 0.92 -15.76 10.60
C VAL A 167 1.47 -16.59 9.46
N SER A 168 1.03 -17.84 9.40
CA SER A 168 1.29 -18.78 8.32
C SER A 168 0.00 -19.31 7.72
N VAL A 169 0.06 -19.79 6.49
CA VAL A 169 -1.08 -20.39 5.79
C VAL A 169 -1.44 -21.70 6.48
N VAL A 170 -2.71 -21.83 6.90
CA VAL A 170 -3.23 -23.05 7.50
C VAL A 170 -3.96 -23.91 6.47
N GLY A 171 -4.61 -23.28 5.48
CA GLY A 171 -5.28 -23.97 4.37
C GLY A 171 -6.58 -23.29 3.95
N GLU A 172 -7.29 -23.92 3.03
CA GLU A 172 -8.59 -23.45 2.54
C GLU A 172 -9.69 -23.57 3.61
N ASN A 173 -10.71 -22.73 3.49
CA ASN A 173 -11.88 -22.71 4.36
C ASN A 173 -13.17 -22.91 3.56
N GLU A 174 -14.26 -23.16 4.30
CA GLU A 174 -15.59 -23.45 3.72
C GLU A 174 -16.28 -22.22 3.09
N TRP A 175 -15.67 -21.04 3.17
CA TRP A 175 -16.21 -19.78 2.65
C TRP A 175 -15.52 -19.33 1.36
N ASN A 176 -14.92 -20.27 0.61
CA ASN A 176 -14.15 -20.00 -0.60
C ASN A 176 -13.02 -18.99 -0.33
N GLY A 177 -12.20 -19.27 0.68
CA GLY A 177 -11.05 -18.46 1.04
C GLY A 177 -10.03 -19.28 1.81
N LEU A 178 -9.09 -18.59 2.43
CA LEU A 178 -7.95 -19.15 3.12
C LEU A 178 -7.96 -18.79 4.59
N ASN A 179 -7.39 -19.67 5.39
CA ASN A 179 -7.14 -19.51 6.81
C ASN A 179 -5.65 -19.29 7.06
N PHE A 180 -5.35 -18.33 7.91
CA PHE A 180 -4.01 -18.03 8.41
C PHE A 180 -4.05 -17.97 9.92
N ALA A 181 -2.98 -18.42 10.56
CA ALA A 181 -2.84 -18.30 11.99
C ALA A 181 -1.36 -18.24 12.40
N ASP A 182 -1.12 -17.61 13.54
CA ASP A 182 0.11 -17.82 14.30
C ASP A 182 0.10 -19.23 14.94
N PRO A 183 1.28 -19.75 15.36
CA PRO A 183 1.37 -21.07 15.97
C PRO A 183 0.48 -21.27 17.20
N GLU A 184 0.28 -20.22 18.00
CA GLU A 184 -0.50 -20.26 19.24
C GLU A 184 -1.99 -20.00 19.01
N LYS A 185 -2.38 -19.56 17.80
CA LYS A 185 -3.74 -19.18 17.39
C LYS A 185 -4.29 -17.95 18.12
N THR A 186 -3.38 -17.12 18.62
CA THR A 186 -3.66 -15.80 19.22
C THR A 186 -4.02 -14.75 18.16
N LEU A 187 -3.60 -14.96 16.91
CA LEU A 187 -4.00 -14.20 15.72
C LEU A 187 -4.47 -15.18 14.66
N ARG A 188 -5.74 -15.07 14.25
CA ARG A 188 -6.33 -15.86 13.17
C ARG A 188 -6.92 -14.92 12.13
N ILE A 189 -6.72 -15.25 10.86
CA ILE A 189 -7.23 -14.47 9.74
C ILE A 189 -7.92 -15.43 8.78
N SER A 190 -9.10 -15.07 8.32
CA SER A 190 -9.86 -15.86 7.33
C SER A 190 -10.40 -14.94 6.25
N SER A 191 -9.99 -15.15 5.01
CA SER A 191 -10.67 -14.54 3.85
C SER A 191 -11.94 -15.30 3.52
N PHE A 192 -12.87 -14.63 2.84
CA PHE A 192 -14.13 -15.25 2.43
C PHE A 192 -14.72 -14.60 1.18
N ARG A 193 -15.53 -15.39 0.47
CA ARG A 193 -16.44 -14.96 -0.58
C ARG A 193 -17.79 -15.66 -0.45
N ILE A 194 -18.81 -14.87 -0.13
CA ILE A 194 -20.19 -15.30 0.04
C ILE A 194 -21.02 -14.78 -1.13
N ALA A 195 -21.61 -15.68 -1.91
CA ALA A 195 -22.51 -15.35 -3.02
C ALA A 195 -23.95 -15.05 -2.56
N ASP A 196 -24.80 -14.62 -3.48
CA ASP A 196 -26.22 -14.31 -3.26
C ASP A 196 -26.48 -13.24 -2.17
N MET A 197 -25.55 -12.31 -1.97
CA MET A 197 -25.63 -11.20 -1.01
C MET A 197 -26.18 -9.93 -1.67
N SER A 198 -27.45 -9.63 -1.43
CA SER A 198 -28.02 -8.30 -1.75
C SER A 198 -27.70 -7.29 -0.65
N THR A 199 -27.84 -6.00 -0.93
CA THR A 199 -27.65 -4.93 0.08
C THR A 199 -28.48 -5.16 1.36
N GLU A 200 -29.75 -5.57 1.22
CA GLU A 200 -30.63 -5.91 2.35
C GLU A 200 -30.12 -7.11 3.15
N LYS A 201 -29.58 -8.13 2.47
CA LYS A 201 -28.96 -9.29 3.14
C LYS A 201 -27.66 -8.91 3.83
N VAL A 202 -26.88 -7.98 3.29
CA VAL A 202 -25.66 -7.47 3.93
C VAL A 202 -25.98 -6.72 5.21
N GLU A 203 -27.03 -5.89 5.20
CA GLU A 203 -27.49 -5.18 6.40
C GLU A 203 -27.94 -6.19 7.49
N THR A 204 -28.77 -7.17 7.12
CA THR A 204 -29.18 -8.24 8.03
C THR A 204 -27.99 -9.05 8.55
N PHE A 205 -27.04 -9.38 7.66
CA PHE A 205 -25.82 -10.10 8.01
C PHE A 205 -24.97 -9.30 9.01
N SER A 206 -24.84 -7.98 8.83
CA SER A 206 -24.04 -7.12 9.70
C SER A 206 -24.57 -7.04 11.14
N GLU A 207 -25.89 -7.14 11.32
CA GLU A 207 -26.52 -7.15 12.63
C GLU A 207 -26.35 -8.48 13.36
N HIS A 208 -26.27 -9.60 12.63
CA HIS A 208 -26.31 -10.95 13.19
C HIS A 208 -24.96 -11.68 13.07
N VAL A 209 -23.91 -11.00 12.61
CA VAL A 209 -22.63 -11.59 12.23
C VAL A 209 -21.95 -12.35 13.39
N PHE A 210 -22.20 -11.96 14.65
CA PHE A 210 -21.62 -12.60 15.83
C PHE A 210 -22.62 -13.34 16.71
N GLU A 211 -23.90 -13.42 16.33
CA GLU A 211 -24.92 -14.07 17.18
C GLU A 211 -24.60 -15.54 17.47
N ASP A 212 -23.93 -16.21 16.55
CA ASP A 212 -23.54 -17.61 16.67
C ASP A 212 -22.17 -17.83 17.35
N VAL A 213 -21.50 -16.76 17.80
CA VAL A 213 -20.25 -16.81 18.57
C VAL A 213 -20.55 -16.56 20.06
N PRO A 214 -20.60 -17.60 20.91
CA PRO A 214 -21.03 -17.45 22.30
C PRO A 214 -20.12 -16.49 23.09
N GLY A 215 -20.72 -15.44 23.65
CA GLY A 215 -20.04 -14.45 24.48
C GLY A 215 -19.48 -13.24 23.73
N PHE A 216 -19.53 -13.24 22.39
CA PHE A 216 -19.12 -12.10 21.59
C PHE A 216 -20.24 -11.06 21.49
N GLU A 217 -19.88 -9.81 21.74
CA GLU A 217 -20.78 -8.67 21.53
C GLU A 217 -20.29 -7.81 20.37
N THR A 218 -21.21 -7.38 19.50
CA THR A 218 -20.93 -6.39 18.46
C THR A 218 -20.71 -5.04 19.13
N SER A 219 -19.52 -4.48 18.96
CA SER A 219 -19.15 -3.18 19.52
C SER A 219 -19.34 -2.02 18.53
N ALA A 220 -19.18 -2.27 17.22
CA ALA A 220 -19.36 -1.26 16.19
C ALA A 220 -19.65 -1.89 14.82
N VAL A 221 -20.50 -1.22 14.04
CA VAL A 221 -20.74 -1.49 12.61
C VAL A 221 -20.55 -0.16 11.87
N ARG A 222 -19.71 -0.13 10.84
CA ARG A 222 -19.44 1.05 10.03
C ARG A 222 -19.45 0.70 8.55
N PHE A 223 -19.93 1.63 7.74
CA PHE A 223 -19.88 1.53 6.28
C PHE A 223 -19.28 2.81 5.73
N GLU A 224 -18.02 2.74 5.32
CA GLU A 224 -17.21 3.89 4.88
C GLU A 224 -16.39 3.49 3.65
N ASN A 225 -16.33 4.37 2.63
CA ASN A 225 -15.58 4.14 1.39
C ASN A 225 -15.88 2.78 0.69
N GLY A 226 -17.12 2.30 0.80
CA GLY A 226 -17.55 1.02 0.22
C GLY A 226 -17.09 -0.22 0.99
N VAL A 227 -16.47 -0.05 2.16
CA VAL A 227 -16.06 -1.11 3.07
C VAL A 227 -17.02 -1.17 4.26
N LEU A 228 -17.59 -2.34 4.50
CA LEU A 228 -18.29 -2.70 5.72
C LEU A 228 -17.27 -3.20 6.74
N THR A 229 -17.10 -2.45 7.83
CA THR A 229 -16.28 -2.84 8.97
C THR A 229 -17.18 -3.18 10.16
N ILE A 230 -17.00 -4.37 10.73
CA ILE A 230 -17.68 -4.81 11.94
C ILE A 230 -16.62 -5.13 12.99
N ARG A 231 -16.79 -4.60 14.20
CA ARG A 231 -15.91 -4.89 15.34
C ARG A 231 -16.73 -5.50 16.47
N GLY A 232 -16.21 -6.55 17.08
CA GLY A 232 -16.80 -7.18 18.25
C GLY A 232 -15.75 -7.92 19.06
N GLY A 233 -16.17 -8.64 20.08
CA GLY A 233 -15.26 -9.40 20.93
C GLY A 233 -15.91 -9.82 22.23
N ASP A 234 -15.14 -10.55 23.02
CA ASP A 234 -15.46 -10.88 24.41
C ASP A 234 -14.37 -10.33 25.34
N SER A 235 -14.23 -10.86 26.55
CA SER A 235 -13.18 -10.45 27.49
C SER A 235 -11.77 -10.90 27.12
N THR A 236 -11.61 -11.81 26.16
CA THR A 236 -10.36 -12.49 25.82
C THR A 236 -9.87 -12.17 24.40
N GLU A 237 -10.77 -12.13 23.43
CA GLU A 237 -10.44 -11.90 22.02
C GLU A 237 -11.28 -10.75 21.45
N ILE A 238 -10.71 -10.04 20.48
CA ILE A 238 -11.45 -9.16 19.57
C ILE A 238 -11.62 -9.85 18.22
N LEU A 239 -12.65 -9.44 17.50
CA LEU A 239 -12.88 -9.81 16.11
C LEU A 239 -13.19 -8.57 15.30
N ARG A 240 -12.52 -8.46 14.17
CA ARG A 240 -12.76 -7.45 13.14
C ARG A 240 -13.13 -8.14 11.82
N MET A 241 -14.20 -7.71 11.20
CA MET A 241 -14.56 -8.09 9.83
C MET A 241 -14.47 -6.85 8.95
N ASP A 242 -13.79 -6.96 7.81
CA ASP A 242 -13.77 -5.93 6.77
C ASP A 242 -14.19 -6.56 5.44
N ALA A 243 -15.21 -6.01 4.79
CA ALA A 243 -15.77 -6.60 3.58
C ALA A 243 -16.29 -5.56 2.57
N LYS A 244 -16.23 -5.88 1.29
CA LYS A 244 -16.79 -5.11 0.18
C LYS A 244 -17.87 -5.93 -0.52
N LEU A 245 -18.95 -5.28 -0.94
CA LEU A 245 -19.99 -5.89 -1.77
C LEU A 245 -19.67 -5.66 -3.25
N PHE A 246 -19.49 -6.74 -4.02
CA PHE A 246 -19.23 -6.70 -5.45
C PHE A 246 -20.29 -7.51 -6.21
N GLY A 247 -21.20 -6.80 -6.89
CA GLY A 247 -22.38 -7.43 -7.47
C GLY A 247 -23.27 -8.06 -6.38
N ASP A 248 -23.44 -9.38 -6.42
CA ASP A 248 -24.13 -10.18 -5.42
C ASP A 248 -23.17 -10.96 -4.50
N GLN A 249 -21.90 -10.57 -4.44
CA GLN A 249 -20.88 -11.26 -3.66
C GLN A 249 -20.33 -10.36 -2.55
N LEU A 250 -20.47 -10.78 -1.31
CA LEU A 250 -19.78 -10.17 -0.17
C LEU A 250 -18.42 -10.85 -0.03
N ARG A 251 -17.35 -10.07 -0.15
CA ARG A 251 -15.97 -10.56 -0.06
C ARG A 251 -15.24 -9.78 1.01
N GLY A 252 -14.46 -10.46 1.83
CA GLY A 252 -13.73 -9.79 2.89
C GLY A 252 -12.82 -10.69 3.69
N ILE A 253 -12.38 -10.16 4.83
CA ILE A 253 -11.56 -10.85 5.80
C ILE A 253 -12.20 -10.77 7.19
N PHE A 254 -12.02 -11.83 7.95
CA PHE A 254 -12.20 -11.84 9.39
C PHE A 254 -10.82 -11.91 10.05
N VAL A 255 -10.64 -11.16 11.12
CA VAL A 255 -9.44 -11.17 11.95
C VAL A 255 -9.85 -11.37 13.40
N TRP A 256 -9.40 -12.46 14.02
CA TRP A 256 -9.50 -12.70 15.46
C TRP A 256 -8.15 -12.45 16.08
N MET A 257 -8.13 -11.67 17.16
CA MET A 257 -6.89 -11.33 17.85
C MET A 257 -7.12 -11.33 19.36
N ASP A 258 -6.27 -12.01 20.10
CA ASP A 258 -6.27 -11.97 21.56
C ASP A 258 -6.02 -10.54 22.05
N ARG A 259 -6.75 -10.10 23.07
CA ARG A 259 -6.69 -8.71 23.57
C ARG A 259 -5.29 -8.29 24.02
N ASP A 260 -4.52 -9.23 24.56
CA ASP A 260 -3.14 -8.99 24.97
C ASP A 260 -2.22 -8.71 23.77
N LEU A 261 -2.53 -9.30 22.61
CA LEU A 261 -1.78 -9.09 21.37
C LEU A 261 -2.13 -7.75 20.70
N VAL A 262 -3.36 -7.25 20.90
CA VAL A 262 -3.84 -5.97 20.34
C VAL A 262 -2.97 -4.81 20.79
N GLY A 263 -2.49 -4.80 22.04
CA GLY A 263 -1.67 -3.70 22.55
C GLY A 263 -0.35 -3.51 21.79
N GLN A 264 0.21 -4.60 21.24
CA GLN A 264 1.46 -4.57 20.48
C GLN A 264 1.22 -4.51 18.96
N ASN A 265 0.12 -5.11 18.49
CA ASN A 265 -0.12 -5.38 17.07
C ASN A 265 -1.41 -4.76 16.52
N GLY A 266 -2.06 -3.88 17.29
CA GLY A 266 -3.32 -3.24 16.88
C GLY A 266 -3.22 -2.49 15.55
N HIS A 267 -2.04 -1.95 15.22
CA HIS A 267 -1.74 -1.33 13.94
C HIS A 267 -1.96 -2.27 12.75
N LEU A 268 -1.66 -3.57 12.90
CA LEU A 268 -1.81 -4.55 11.83
C LEU A 268 -3.27 -4.70 11.39
N LEU A 269 -4.22 -4.56 12.32
CA LEU A 269 -5.65 -4.63 11.98
C LEU A 269 -6.04 -3.50 11.03
N ALA A 270 -5.55 -2.29 11.28
CA ALA A 270 -5.81 -1.15 10.42
C ALA A 270 -5.03 -1.26 9.10
N ALA A 271 -3.78 -1.71 9.13
CA ALA A 271 -2.98 -1.94 7.92
C ALA A 271 -3.65 -2.95 6.97
N MET A 272 -4.15 -4.08 7.52
CA MET A 272 -4.89 -5.08 6.78
C MET A 272 -6.15 -4.50 6.13
N THR A 273 -6.96 -3.74 6.87
CA THR A 273 -8.15 -3.08 6.29
C THR A 273 -7.78 -2.12 5.18
N ASN A 274 -6.75 -1.30 5.37
CA ASN A 274 -6.33 -0.30 4.39
C ASN A 274 -5.75 -0.92 3.12
N SER A 275 -5.19 -2.14 3.21
CA SER A 275 -4.73 -2.91 2.06
C SER A 275 -5.84 -3.70 1.33
N LEU A 276 -7.07 -3.72 1.86
CA LEU A 276 -8.14 -4.56 1.34
C LEU A 276 -8.71 -4.02 0.02
N ASP A 277 -8.57 -4.81 -1.04
CA ASP A 277 -9.17 -4.55 -2.33
C ASP A 277 -9.80 -5.78 -3.00
N LEU A 278 -10.61 -5.53 -4.03
CA LEU A 278 -11.30 -6.56 -4.79
C LEU A 278 -10.41 -7.06 -5.93
N ALA A 279 -10.25 -8.38 -6.03
CA ALA A 279 -9.52 -9.03 -7.11
C ALA A 279 -10.44 -9.86 -8.02
N PRO A 280 -10.01 -10.16 -9.27
CA PRO A 280 -10.70 -11.14 -10.10
C PRO A 280 -10.59 -12.54 -9.49
N VAL A 281 -11.72 -13.25 -9.40
CA VAL A 281 -11.82 -14.61 -8.82
C VAL A 281 -11.04 -15.66 -9.62
N GLU A 282 -10.77 -15.40 -10.89
CA GLU A 282 -10.08 -16.34 -11.79
C GLU A 282 -8.54 -16.26 -11.67
N THR A 283 -8.02 -15.46 -10.74
CA THR A 283 -6.59 -15.38 -10.48
C THR A 283 -6.13 -16.56 -9.60
N PRO A 284 -4.94 -17.13 -9.82
CA PRO A 284 -4.39 -18.12 -8.89
C PRO A 284 -4.15 -17.50 -7.50
N SER A 285 -4.54 -18.20 -6.44
CA SER A 285 -4.28 -17.78 -5.06
C SER A 285 -2.78 -17.75 -4.78
N LEU A 286 -2.21 -16.55 -4.60
CA LEU A 286 -0.79 -16.32 -4.30
C LEU A 286 -0.41 -16.81 -2.89
N PHE A 287 -1.42 -16.93 -2.01
CA PHE A 287 -1.25 -17.41 -0.64
C PHE A 287 -1.37 -18.94 -0.50
N ALA A 288 -2.00 -19.65 -1.44
CA ALA A 288 -2.45 -21.03 -1.26
C ALA A 288 -1.52 -22.11 -1.85
N SER A 289 -0.35 -21.76 -2.39
CA SER A 289 0.55 -22.73 -3.01
C SER A 289 0.94 -23.85 -2.02
N SER A 290 0.29 -25.01 -2.13
CA SER A 290 0.27 -26.08 -1.13
C SER A 290 1.27 -27.23 -1.41
N PRO A 291 1.58 -28.06 -0.38
CA PRO A 291 2.78 -28.87 -0.26
C PRO A 291 2.60 -30.27 -0.88
N SER A 292 3.43 -30.62 -1.86
CA SER A 292 3.65 -32.02 -2.24
C SER A 292 5.10 -32.26 -2.67
N ASN A 293 5.95 -32.57 -1.70
CA ASN A 293 6.77 -33.77 -1.63
C ASN A 293 7.96 -33.55 -0.68
N GLU A 294 8.21 -34.60 0.09
CA GLU A 294 9.26 -34.77 1.09
C GLU A 294 10.63 -34.28 0.56
N ASP A 295 11.36 -33.55 1.40
CA ASP A 295 12.55 -32.71 1.14
C ASP A 295 12.36 -31.35 0.41
N GLY A 296 11.12 -30.95 0.10
CA GLY A 296 10.83 -29.75 -0.68
C GLY A 296 10.48 -28.49 0.11
N MET A 297 11.47 -27.64 0.41
CA MET A 297 11.22 -26.20 0.57
C MET A 297 11.00 -25.63 -0.83
N ARG A 298 9.75 -25.62 -1.30
CA ARG A 298 9.38 -24.88 -2.51
C ARG A 298 8.98 -23.48 -2.09
N ALA A 299 9.86 -22.53 -2.37
CA ALA A 299 9.57 -21.11 -2.26
C ALA A 299 8.25 -20.80 -2.96
N ILE A 300 7.38 -20.09 -2.27
CA ILE A 300 6.27 -19.38 -2.88
C ILE A 300 6.89 -18.57 -4.03
N SER A 301 6.58 -18.94 -5.27
CA SER A 301 6.93 -18.10 -6.42
C SER A 301 5.96 -16.92 -6.40
N LEU A 302 6.21 -15.97 -5.50
CA LEU A 302 5.76 -14.60 -5.70
C LEU A 302 6.42 -14.16 -7.01
N PRO A 303 5.68 -13.52 -7.93
CA PRO A 303 6.33 -12.75 -8.98
C PRO A 303 7.21 -11.72 -8.27
N ASN A 304 8.51 -11.98 -8.19
CA ASN A 304 9.55 -11.22 -7.48
C ASN A 304 9.72 -11.46 -5.96
N ALA A 305 9.43 -12.67 -5.45
CA ALA A 305 10.23 -13.15 -4.31
C ALA A 305 11.61 -13.55 -4.85
N PRO A 306 12.71 -12.99 -4.33
CA PRO A 306 14.03 -13.50 -4.61
C PRO A 306 14.08 -14.97 -4.23
N SER A 307 14.74 -15.77 -5.06
CA SER A 307 14.80 -17.24 -4.97
C SER A 307 15.42 -17.79 -3.66
N ASP A 308 15.89 -16.91 -2.78
CA ASP A 308 16.66 -17.15 -1.57
C ASP A 308 15.98 -16.67 -0.27
N GLY A 309 14.77 -16.09 -0.32
CA GLY A 309 14.05 -15.69 0.89
C GLY A 309 14.58 -14.41 1.57
N GLU A 310 15.34 -13.62 0.82
CA GLU A 310 15.86 -12.30 1.23
C GLU A 310 14.82 -11.23 0.89
N PHE A 311 14.42 -10.39 1.86
CA PHE A 311 13.45 -9.31 1.60
C PHE A 311 14.19 -8.07 1.06
N PRO A 312 13.71 -7.43 -0.02
CA PRO A 312 14.34 -6.20 -0.53
C PRO A 312 14.14 -5.02 0.44
N ASN A 313 15.20 -4.25 0.64
CA ASN A 313 15.20 -3.02 1.46
C ASN A 313 14.64 -1.80 0.74
N GLY A 314 14.67 -1.85 -0.59
CA GLY A 314 14.31 -0.73 -1.43
C GLY A 314 14.28 -1.14 -2.89
N SER A 315 13.61 -0.32 -3.69
CA SER A 315 13.53 -0.53 -5.13
C SER A 315 13.43 0.82 -5.84
N GLY A 316 14.03 0.88 -7.02
CA GLY A 316 13.92 2.02 -7.93
C GLY A 316 13.84 1.54 -9.37
N THR A 317 14.16 2.43 -10.28
CA THR A 317 14.25 2.16 -11.71
C THR A 317 15.69 2.41 -12.17
N GLY A 318 16.11 1.69 -13.19
CA GLY A 318 17.31 1.99 -13.95
C GLY A 318 17.07 1.78 -15.44
N PHE A 319 17.98 2.28 -16.27
CA PHE A 319 17.93 2.03 -17.71
C PHE A 319 19.28 1.71 -18.31
N VAL A 320 19.26 0.85 -19.33
CA VAL A 320 20.45 0.37 -20.04
C VAL A 320 21.05 1.49 -20.87
N VAL A 321 22.36 1.73 -20.71
CA VAL A 321 23.10 2.77 -21.47
C VAL A 321 24.10 2.21 -22.47
N ASP A 322 24.43 0.92 -22.39
CA ASP A 322 25.25 0.23 -23.37
C ASP A 322 24.79 -1.21 -23.63
N THR A 323 25.26 -1.78 -24.74
CA THR A 323 24.91 -3.16 -25.14
C THR A 323 25.60 -4.23 -24.28
N ASN A 324 26.49 -3.84 -23.36
CA ASN A 324 27.30 -4.73 -22.55
C ASN A 324 26.77 -4.85 -21.11
N GLY A 325 25.56 -4.37 -20.80
CA GLY A 325 24.95 -4.54 -19.47
C GLY A 325 25.25 -3.42 -18.47
N SER A 326 25.66 -2.24 -18.93
CA SER A 326 25.80 -1.06 -18.07
C SER A 326 24.45 -0.34 -17.92
N ILE A 327 24.06 -0.05 -16.68
CA ILE A 327 22.75 0.50 -16.32
C ILE A 327 22.94 1.72 -15.44
N LEU A 328 22.27 2.82 -15.77
CA LEU A 328 22.19 3.99 -14.89
C LEU A 328 21.01 3.87 -13.94
N THR A 329 21.21 4.33 -12.70
CA THR A 329 20.16 4.57 -11.70
C THR A 329 20.60 5.69 -10.76
N ASN A 330 19.80 6.02 -9.74
CA ASN A 330 20.21 6.97 -8.71
C ASN A 330 21.08 6.31 -7.64
N ALA A 331 22.02 7.08 -7.07
CA ALA A 331 22.87 6.61 -5.97
C ALA A 331 22.04 6.19 -4.76
N HIS A 332 21.03 6.98 -4.36
CA HIS A 332 20.18 6.65 -3.22
C HIS A 332 19.34 5.37 -3.38
N VAL A 333 19.14 4.88 -4.61
CA VAL A 333 18.42 3.61 -4.87
C VAL A 333 19.27 2.42 -4.46
N VAL A 334 20.60 2.55 -4.57
CA VAL A 334 21.56 1.46 -4.35
C VAL A 334 22.44 1.67 -3.11
N ALA A 335 22.24 2.80 -2.42
CA ALA A 335 23.00 3.15 -1.24
C ALA A 335 22.82 2.12 -0.11
N GLY A 336 23.93 1.53 0.33
CA GLY A 336 23.94 0.56 1.43
C GLY A 336 23.40 -0.82 1.07
N CYS A 337 23.19 -1.13 -0.21
CA CYS A 337 22.78 -2.47 -0.63
C CYS A 337 23.94 -3.47 -0.48
N GLY A 338 23.66 -4.60 0.15
CA GLY A 338 24.56 -5.76 0.16
C GLY A 338 24.55 -6.50 -1.19
N ARG A 339 23.37 -6.55 -1.82
CA ARG A 339 23.17 -7.13 -3.16
C ARG A 339 22.20 -6.28 -3.96
N VAL A 340 22.46 -6.13 -5.26
CA VAL A 340 21.58 -5.42 -6.19
C VAL A 340 21.14 -6.37 -7.30
N GLU A 341 19.86 -6.39 -7.60
CA GLU A 341 19.29 -7.15 -8.70
C GLU A 341 18.57 -6.23 -9.68
N VAL A 342 18.69 -6.54 -10.97
CA VAL A 342 17.98 -5.87 -12.04
C VAL A 342 16.96 -6.84 -12.62
N THR A 343 15.68 -6.52 -12.47
CA THR A 343 14.59 -7.42 -12.85
C THR A 343 14.66 -7.77 -14.34
N GLY A 344 14.69 -9.08 -14.62
CA GLY A 344 14.80 -9.64 -15.97
C GLY A 344 16.23 -9.76 -16.51
N LEU A 345 17.22 -9.19 -15.82
CA LEU A 345 18.65 -9.25 -16.22
C LEU A 345 19.52 -9.97 -15.18
N GLY A 346 19.11 -10.01 -13.91
CA GLY A 346 19.79 -10.71 -12.82
C GLY A 346 20.62 -9.78 -11.93
N GLU A 347 21.51 -10.38 -11.15
CA GLU A 347 22.36 -9.64 -10.19
C GLU A 347 23.30 -8.65 -10.89
N ALA A 348 23.41 -7.46 -10.30
CA ALA A 348 24.25 -6.39 -10.78
C ALA A 348 25.24 -5.94 -9.71
N GLN A 349 26.45 -5.61 -10.16
CA GLN A 349 27.46 -4.99 -9.32
C GLN A 349 27.35 -3.48 -9.41
N VAL A 350 27.41 -2.81 -8.26
CA VAL A 350 27.56 -1.35 -8.21
C VAL A 350 29.00 -1.03 -8.59
N MET A 351 29.20 -0.45 -9.76
CA MET A 351 30.53 -0.12 -10.28
C MET A 351 31.03 1.20 -9.74
N LEU A 352 30.13 2.19 -9.67
CA LEU A 352 30.41 3.58 -9.31
C LEU A 352 29.16 4.21 -8.70
N GLU A 353 29.37 5.04 -7.69
CA GLU A 353 28.35 5.86 -7.05
C GLU A 353 28.89 7.29 -6.91
N ASP A 354 28.02 8.28 -7.14
CA ASP A 354 28.27 9.70 -6.93
C ASP A 354 27.08 10.31 -6.20
N ASP A 355 27.17 10.39 -4.87
CA ASP A 355 26.12 10.93 -4.01
C ASP A 355 25.79 12.40 -4.29
N SER A 356 26.78 13.15 -4.82
CA SER A 356 26.65 14.58 -5.09
C SER A 356 25.75 14.83 -6.29
N LEU A 357 25.92 14.01 -7.33
CA LEU A 357 25.09 14.02 -8.54
C LEU A 357 23.86 13.10 -8.42
N ASP A 358 23.80 12.27 -7.38
CA ASP A 358 22.80 11.20 -7.20
C ASP A 358 22.80 10.21 -8.38
N LEU A 359 23.98 9.79 -8.82
CA LEU A 359 24.19 8.86 -9.93
C LEU A 359 24.85 7.57 -9.46
N ALA A 360 24.35 6.43 -9.93
CA ALA A 360 25.03 5.15 -9.81
C ALA A 360 25.08 4.42 -11.15
N LEU A 361 26.19 3.71 -11.37
CA LEU A 361 26.39 2.83 -12.51
C LEU A 361 26.40 1.39 -12.03
N LEU A 362 25.48 0.60 -12.57
CA LEU A 362 25.38 -0.82 -12.33
C LEU A 362 25.94 -1.61 -13.51
N LYS A 363 26.48 -2.80 -13.21
CA LYS A 363 26.91 -3.76 -14.22
C LYS A 363 26.28 -5.13 -13.98
N VAL A 364 25.46 -5.57 -14.92
CA VAL A 364 24.93 -6.94 -14.92
C VAL A 364 25.97 -7.88 -15.54
N ASN A 365 26.42 -8.86 -14.76
CA ASN A 365 27.44 -9.80 -15.21
C ASN A 365 26.88 -10.75 -16.28
N GLY A 366 27.55 -10.82 -17.44
CA GLY A 366 27.19 -11.74 -18.52
C GLY A 366 26.08 -11.25 -19.47
N ALA A 367 25.43 -10.12 -19.17
CA ALA A 367 24.46 -9.51 -20.06
C ALA A 367 25.14 -8.95 -21.33
N ARG A 368 24.59 -9.26 -22.51
CA ARG A 368 25.07 -8.81 -23.82
C ARG A 368 23.89 -8.58 -24.75
N GLU A 369 24.12 -7.78 -25.79
CA GLU A 369 23.12 -7.47 -26.82
C GLU A 369 21.86 -6.79 -26.25
N LEU A 370 22.00 -6.11 -25.12
CA LEU A 370 20.90 -5.33 -24.56
C LEU A 370 20.56 -4.14 -25.46
N LYS A 371 19.28 -3.80 -25.56
CA LYS A 371 18.85 -2.56 -26.18
C LYS A 371 19.21 -1.41 -25.24
N ALA A 372 20.08 -0.51 -25.71
CA ALA A 372 20.47 0.67 -24.96
C ALA A 372 19.52 1.84 -25.27
N ALA A 373 19.33 2.71 -24.28
CA ALA A 373 18.66 3.97 -24.49
C ALA A 373 19.55 4.94 -25.29
N THR A 374 18.94 5.73 -26.17
CA THR A 374 19.62 6.84 -26.85
C THR A 374 19.47 8.11 -26.02
N LEU A 375 20.58 8.71 -25.61
CA LEU A 375 20.57 9.97 -24.85
C LEU A 375 20.38 11.18 -25.79
N SER A 376 19.70 12.21 -25.32
CA SER A 376 19.64 13.48 -26.05
C SER A 376 20.99 14.21 -25.96
N SER A 377 21.47 14.71 -27.10
CA SER A 377 22.64 15.58 -27.16
C SER A 377 22.29 17.06 -26.93
N ASP A 378 21.01 17.41 -27.04
CA ASP A 378 20.50 18.77 -26.82
C ASP A 378 20.17 19.03 -25.35
N GLU A 379 20.13 20.31 -25.00
CA GLU A 379 19.54 20.73 -23.74
C GLU A 379 18.00 20.62 -23.80
N PRO A 380 17.34 20.27 -22.68
CA PRO A 380 15.88 20.33 -22.58
C PRO A 380 15.36 21.73 -22.93
N MET A 381 14.14 21.84 -23.43
CA MET A 381 13.49 23.12 -23.68
C MET A 381 12.29 23.33 -22.77
N LEU A 382 12.06 24.57 -22.33
CA LEU A 382 10.88 24.89 -21.54
C LEU A 382 9.60 24.59 -22.35
N GLY A 383 8.66 23.84 -21.76
CA GLY A 383 7.42 23.42 -22.39
C GLY A 383 7.54 22.17 -23.27
N GLU A 384 8.73 21.59 -23.43
CA GLU A 384 8.93 20.32 -24.14
C GLU A 384 8.14 19.20 -23.45
N ASP A 385 7.42 18.40 -24.24
CA ASP A 385 6.68 17.22 -23.79
C ASP A 385 7.66 16.11 -23.35
N VAL A 386 7.38 15.53 -22.18
CA VAL A 386 8.24 14.50 -21.58
C VAL A 386 7.42 13.33 -21.07
N PHE A 387 8.05 12.16 -21.08
CA PHE A 387 7.50 10.90 -20.62
C PHE A 387 8.44 10.29 -19.57
N ALA A 388 7.94 10.10 -18.35
CA ALA A 388 8.68 9.43 -17.31
C ALA A 388 8.32 7.94 -17.31
N PHE A 389 9.34 7.10 -17.27
CA PHE A 389 9.21 5.65 -17.19
C PHE A 389 9.83 5.14 -15.89
N GLY A 390 9.14 4.23 -15.22
CA GLY A 390 9.67 3.60 -14.03
C GLY A 390 8.71 2.61 -13.40
N TYR A 391 9.09 2.09 -12.25
CA TYR A 391 8.32 1.10 -11.50
C TYR A 391 7.78 1.75 -10.23
N PRO A 392 6.68 2.52 -10.32
CA PRO A 392 6.11 3.21 -9.18
C PRO A 392 5.49 2.20 -8.22
N LEU A 393 5.75 2.36 -6.93
CA LEU A 393 5.15 1.55 -5.85
C LEU A 393 5.10 0.05 -6.23
N PRO A 394 6.22 -0.60 -6.55
CA PRO A 394 6.20 -1.96 -7.09
C PRO A 394 5.61 -2.98 -6.10
N GLN A 395 5.57 -2.63 -4.81
CA GLN A 395 4.89 -3.37 -3.75
C GLN A 395 3.35 -3.25 -3.78
N ALA A 396 2.78 -2.23 -4.45
CA ALA A 396 1.34 -1.94 -4.50
C ALA A 396 0.73 -2.00 -5.92
N LEU A 397 1.50 -1.69 -6.97
CA LEU A 397 1.03 -1.62 -8.36
C LEU A 397 1.55 -2.78 -9.23
N GLY A 398 2.41 -3.65 -8.68
CA GLY A 398 3.04 -4.76 -9.40
C GLY A 398 4.29 -4.34 -10.16
N SER A 399 4.83 -5.25 -10.98
CA SER A 399 6.07 -5.07 -11.76
C SER A 399 5.83 -4.59 -13.19
N GLU A 400 4.73 -3.89 -13.43
CA GLU A 400 4.47 -3.29 -14.74
C GLU A 400 5.22 -1.95 -14.84
N LEU A 401 5.77 -1.68 -16.02
CA LEU A 401 6.41 -0.39 -16.29
C LEU A 401 5.33 0.71 -16.28
N GLY A 402 5.42 1.60 -15.31
CA GLY A 402 4.63 2.80 -15.22
C GLY A 402 5.05 3.83 -16.28
N PHE A 403 4.06 4.58 -16.76
CA PHE A 403 4.21 5.66 -17.72
C PHE A 403 3.46 6.89 -17.23
N SER A 404 4.12 8.05 -17.25
CA SER A 404 3.46 9.34 -17.04
C SER A 404 3.92 10.38 -18.07
N ARG A 405 3.00 11.25 -18.48
CA ARG A 405 3.29 12.38 -19.38
C ARG A 405 3.30 13.69 -18.59
N GLY A 406 4.18 14.60 -18.98
CA GLY A 406 4.16 15.99 -18.55
C GLY A 406 4.98 16.85 -19.50
N SER A 407 5.49 17.97 -19.00
CA SER A 407 6.37 18.87 -19.74
C SER A 407 7.48 19.44 -18.86
N VAL A 408 8.54 19.94 -19.48
CA VAL A 408 9.60 20.70 -18.79
C VAL A 408 9.02 22.03 -18.28
N SER A 409 9.01 22.23 -16.96
CA SER A 409 8.43 23.40 -16.30
C SER A 409 9.46 24.40 -15.78
N SER A 410 10.74 24.03 -15.71
CA SER A 410 11.85 24.95 -15.42
C SER A 410 13.17 24.38 -15.89
N MET A 411 14.03 25.27 -16.37
CA MET A 411 15.38 24.98 -16.84
C MET A 411 16.44 24.97 -15.74
N VAL A 412 16.03 24.86 -14.47
CA VAL A 412 16.93 24.67 -13.32
C VAL A 412 16.21 23.83 -12.27
N GLY A 413 16.99 23.10 -11.47
CA GLY A 413 16.53 22.34 -10.32
C GLY A 413 16.21 23.21 -9.11
N LEU A 414 16.04 22.56 -7.96
CA LEU A 414 15.81 23.24 -6.69
C LEU A 414 16.99 24.17 -6.37
N ARG A 415 16.72 25.35 -5.78
CA ARG A 415 17.75 26.36 -5.44
C ARG A 415 18.63 26.76 -6.63
N SER A 416 18.07 26.73 -7.85
CA SER A 416 18.78 27.02 -9.09
C SER A 416 19.92 26.06 -9.41
N GLU A 417 19.84 24.81 -8.95
CA GLU A 417 20.78 23.74 -9.30
C GLU A 417 20.87 23.57 -10.82
N PRO A 418 22.02 23.87 -11.45
CA PRO A 418 22.16 23.84 -12.90
C PRO A 418 22.21 22.43 -13.48
N THR A 419 22.57 21.41 -12.71
CA THR A 419 22.66 20.01 -13.18
C THR A 419 21.29 19.33 -13.36
N GLN A 420 20.23 19.97 -12.88
CA GLN A 420 18.87 19.46 -12.90
C GLN A 420 17.91 20.41 -13.60
N PHE A 421 16.73 19.90 -13.94
CA PHE A 421 15.59 20.67 -14.43
C PHE A 421 14.29 20.14 -13.83
N ARG A 422 13.23 20.94 -13.91
CA ARG A 422 11.91 20.59 -13.35
C ARG A 422 10.95 20.18 -14.44
N MET A 423 10.10 19.21 -14.13
CA MET A 423 9.05 18.68 -14.99
C MET A 423 7.71 18.57 -14.24
N THR A 424 6.63 18.40 -15.00
CA THR A 424 5.28 18.17 -14.47
C THR A 424 4.81 16.72 -14.53
N ALA A 425 5.56 15.83 -15.19
CA ALA A 425 5.20 14.41 -15.30
C ALA A 425 5.12 13.81 -13.89
N SER A 426 4.03 13.12 -13.57
CA SER A 426 3.82 12.53 -12.24
C SER A 426 4.88 11.48 -11.96
N VAL A 427 5.63 11.63 -10.87
CA VAL A 427 6.59 10.63 -10.40
C VAL A 427 6.23 10.23 -8.98
N GLN A 428 6.47 8.95 -8.67
CA GLN A 428 6.15 8.33 -7.39
C GLN A 428 7.40 7.59 -6.88
N PRO A 429 7.46 7.21 -5.58
CA PRO A 429 8.50 6.32 -5.09
C PRO A 429 8.62 5.08 -5.98
N GLY A 430 9.85 4.76 -6.39
CA GLY A 430 10.16 3.71 -7.37
C GLY A 430 10.50 4.23 -8.78
N ASN A 431 10.11 5.46 -9.15
CA ASN A 431 10.52 6.07 -10.42
C ASN A 431 11.95 6.65 -10.41
N SER A 432 12.56 6.81 -9.24
CA SER A 432 13.96 7.24 -9.09
C SER A 432 14.89 6.37 -9.93
N GLY A 433 15.74 7.01 -10.73
CA GLY A 433 16.69 6.38 -11.64
C GLY A 433 16.07 6.00 -12.99
N GLY A 434 14.77 6.24 -13.19
CA GLY A 434 14.08 5.99 -14.44
C GLY A 434 14.38 7.04 -15.52
N PRO A 435 14.31 6.65 -16.80
CA PRO A 435 14.56 7.57 -17.91
C PRO A 435 13.39 8.56 -18.08
N LEU A 436 13.74 9.82 -18.32
CA LEU A 436 12.82 10.86 -18.77
C LEU A 436 13.06 11.11 -20.26
N VAL A 437 12.04 10.84 -21.07
CA VAL A 437 12.15 10.69 -22.53
C VAL A 437 11.30 11.73 -23.24
N ASP A 438 11.78 12.28 -24.36
CA ASP A 438 11.02 13.21 -25.19
C ASP A 438 10.12 12.50 -26.24
N GLU A 439 9.45 13.28 -27.10
CA GLU A 439 8.60 12.77 -28.17
C GLU A 439 9.36 12.06 -29.32
N GLU A 440 10.69 12.17 -29.39
CA GLU A 440 11.52 11.43 -30.36
C GLU A 440 12.00 10.08 -29.79
N GLY A 441 11.81 9.85 -28.48
CA GLY A 441 12.25 8.64 -27.79
C GLY A 441 13.66 8.76 -27.22
N ARG A 442 14.20 9.98 -27.08
CA ARG A 442 15.54 10.24 -26.55
C ARG A 442 15.46 10.55 -25.07
N VAL A 443 16.40 10.03 -24.29
CA VAL A 443 16.49 10.31 -22.86
C VAL A 443 17.07 11.71 -22.67
N ILE A 444 16.23 12.66 -22.26
CA ILE A 444 16.62 14.06 -21.98
C ILE A 444 17.02 14.27 -20.51
N GLY A 445 16.73 13.30 -19.65
CA GLY A 445 17.18 13.29 -18.26
C GLY A 445 16.87 12.00 -17.53
N MET A 446 17.29 11.91 -16.27
CA MET A 446 16.97 10.80 -15.37
C MET A 446 16.19 11.33 -14.18
N VAL A 447 15.03 10.73 -13.91
CA VAL A 447 14.18 11.07 -12.77
C VAL A 447 14.98 10.90 -11.48
N THR A 448 14.96 11.91 -10.61
CA THR A 448 15.57 11.82 -9.27
C THR A 448 14.55 12.24 -8.22
N ALA A 449 14.37 11.41 -7.20
CA ALA A 449 13.66 11.80 -5.98
C ALA A 449 14.61 12.62 -5.09
N LYS A 450 14.94 13.85 -5.51
CA LYS A 450 15.64 14.81 -4.65
C LYS A 450 14.91 16.14 -4.54
N LEU A 451 13.59 16.03 -4.40
CA LEU A 451 12.83 16.99 -3.63
C LEU A 451 12.27 16.25 -2.43
N ASP A 452 12.84 16.52 -1.27
CA ASP A 452 12.07 16.31 -0.06
C ASP A 452 10.95 17.37 -0.05
N ALA A 453 9.81 16.97 -0.60
CA ALA A 453 8.61 17.79 -0.67
C ALA A 453 8.22 18.29 0.73
N MET A 454 8.57 17.54 1.77
CA MET A 454 8.43 17.96 3.16
C MET A 454 9.47 19.03 3.49
N ALA A 455 10.78 18.84 3.26
CA ALA A 455 11.80 19.88 3.53
C ALA A 455 11.51 21.23 2.83
N VAL A 456 10.95 21.23 1.62
CA VAL A 456 10.51 22.46 0.95
C VAL A 456 9.25 23.03 1.58
N ALA A 457 8.22 22.20 1.81
CA ALA A 457 7.00 22.64 2.49
C ALA A 457 7.28 23.24 3.87
N ASN A 458 8.30 22.72 4.55
CA ASN A 458 8.73 23.19 5.85
C ASN A 458 9.52 24.50 5.81
N ALA A 459 10.16 24.82 4.68
CA ALA A 459 10.85 26.09 4.50
C ALA A 459 9.93 27.18 3.93
N THR A 460 8.89 26.81 3.17
CA THR A 460 8.05 27.76 2.41
C THR A 460 6.60 27.82 2.87
N GLY A 461 6.11 26.85 3.65
CA GLY A 461 4.70 26.78 4.09
C GLY A 461 3.72 26.23 3.05
N ASP A 462 4.22 25.81 1.87
CA ASP A 462 3.43 25.29 0.75
C ASP A 462 4.05 23.98 0.26
N ILE A 463 3.26 22.91 0.09
CA ILE A 463 3.74 21.69 -0.59
C ILE A 463 3.77 21.96 -2.09
N PRO A 464 4.95 21.93 -2.72
CA PRO A 464 5.04 22.20 -4.14
C PRO A 464 4.32 21.10 -4.95
N GLN A 465 3.22 21.46 -5.60
CA GLN A 465 2.51 20.58 -6.51
C GLN A 465 3.26 20.51 -7.85
N SER A 466 3.35 19.31 -8.43
CA SER A 466 3.94 19.10 -9.77
C SER A 466 5.40 19.59 -9.89
N MET A 467 6.18 19.51 -8.81
CA MET A 467 7.61 19.81 -8.82
C MET A 467 8.44 18.54 -8.80
N ASN A 468 8.59 17.94 -9.97
CA ASN A 468 9.43 16.74 -10.13
C ASN A 468 10.72 17.13 -10.83
N PHE A 469 11.82 16.47 -10.47
CA PHE A 469 13.15 16.84 -10.95
C PHE A 469 13.79 15.71 -11.74
N ALA A 470 14.58 16.09 -12.74
CA ALA A 470 15.43 15.18 -13.47
C ALA A 470 16.85 15.74 -13.57
N ILE A 471 17.83 14.85 -13.49
CA ILE A 471 19.24 15.12 -13.80
C ILE A 471 19.35 15.21 -15.32
N ARG A 472 20.04 16.22 -15.84
CA ARG A 472 20.15 16.47 -17.29
C ARG A 472 20.90 15.38 -18.04
N SER A 473 20.48 15.08 -19.27
CA SER A 473 21.24 14.21 -20.17
C SER A 473 22.69 14.67 -20.38
N SER A 474 22.97 15.99 -20.40
CA SER A 474 24.33 16.52 -20.48
C SER A 474 25.20 16.07 -19.32
N VAL A 475 24.67 16.10 -18.09
CA VAL A 475 25.33 15.60 -16.89
C VAL A 475 25.57 14.09 -16.98
N LEU A 476 24.55 13.32 -17.40
CA LEU A 476 24.68 11.87 -17.58
C LEU A 476 25.77 11.53 -18.60
N ARG A 477 25.76 12.20 -19.76
CA ARG A 477 26.75 11.97 -20.83
C ARG A 477 28.15 12.31 -20.37
N ASP A 478 28.35 13.44 -19.71
CA ASP A 478 29.68 13.87 -19.28
C ASP A 478 30.22 12.97 -18.16
N TRP A 479 29.35 12.52 -17.26
CA TRP A 479 29.68 11.52 -16.25
C TRP A 479 30.07 10.17 -16.90
N LEU A 480 29.25 9.63 -17.82
CA LEU A 480 29.56 8.39 -18.53
C LEU A 480 30.88 8.48 -19.33
N LYS A 481 31.13 9.59 -20.03
CA LYS A 481 32.39 9.84 -20.74
C LYS A 481 33.60 9.81 -19.79
N ALA A 482 33.48 10.45 -18.62
CA ALA A 482 34.56 10.48 -17.63
C ALA A 482 34.92 9.06 -17.14
N GLN A 483 33.96 8.14 -17.14
CA GLN A 483 34.13 6.75 -16.74
C GLN A 483 34.46 5.81 -17.91
N ASN A 484 34.67 6.34 -19.12
CA ASN A 484 34.90 5.57 -20.34
C ASN A 484 33.77 4.56 -20.67
N ILE A 485 32.54 4.88 -20.30
CA ILE A 485 31.36 4.09 -20.66
C ILE A 485 30.84 4.55 -22.02
N THR A 486 30.64 3.60 -22.92
CA THR A 486 30.04 3.86 -24.24
C THR A 486 28.55 4.11 -24.10
N PHE A 487 28.00 5.04 -24.87
CA PHE A 487 26.56 5.27 -24.95
C PHE A 487 26.19 5.83 -26.32
N GLU A 488 24.93 5.72 -26.70
CA GLU A 488 24.39 6.36 -27.88
C GLU A 488 23.80 7.73 -27.53
N ALA A 489 24.04 8.73 -28.38
CA ALA A 489 23.40 10.04 -28.24
C ALA A 489 23.09 10.67 -29.60
N THR A 490 21.99 11.43 -29.68
CA THR A 490 21.57 12.10 -30.93
C THR A 490 20.96 13.47 -30.66
N ASP A 491 21.14 14.37 -31.63
CA ASP A 491 20.50 15.69 -31.67
C ASP A 491 19.03 15.55 -32.12
N ARG A 492 18.25 16.62 -31.90
CA ARG A 492 16.81 16.68 -32.18
C ARG A 492 16.62 16.82 -33.67
N HIS A 493 15.70 16.05 -34.23
CA HIS A 493 15.42 16.08 -35.66
C HIS A 493 13.95 16.29 -36.00
N ASP A 494 13.11 16.59 -35.00
CA ASP A 494 11.70 16.94 -35.09
C ASP A 494 10.82 15.85 -35.76
N GLU A 495 11.18 14.56 -35.59
CA GLU A 495 10.35 13.43 -36.00
C GLU A 495 9.65 12.79 -34.79
N TYR A 496 8.57 13.42 -34.35
CA TYR A 496 7.84 13.01 -33.16
C TYR A 496 7.12 11.66 -33.35
N LYS A 497 7.32 10.76 -32.40
CA LYS A 497 6.63 9.49 -32.25
C LYS A 497 5.37 9.67 -31.41
N ARG A 498 4.40 8.77 -31.59
CA ARG A 498 3.27 8.68 -30.66
C ARG A 498 3.78 8.21 -29.30
N ALA A 499 3.18 8.71 -28.21
CA ALA A 499 3.52 8.30 -26.85
C ALA A 499 3.54 6.76 -26.66
N SER A 500 2.61 6.03 -27.27
CA SER A 500 2.57 4.56 -27.20
C SER A 500 3.76 3.88 -27.89
N ALA A 501 4.32 4.50 -28.94
CA ALA A 501 5.52 4.00 -29.62
C ALA A 501 6.77 4.29 -28.79
N VAL A 502 6.86 5.50 -28.21
CA VAL A 502 7.93 5.83 -27.25
C VAL A 502 7.91 4.89 -26.06
N ALA A 503 6.73 4.63 -25.49
CA ALA A 503 6.57 3.72 -24.36
C ALA A 503 6.99 2.28 -24.69
N LYS A 504 6.63 1.80 -25.88
CA LYS A 504 7.08 0.49 -26.36
C LYS A 504 8.60 0.43 -26.50
N ASP A 505 9.22 1.47 -27.05
CA ASP A 505 10.68 1.52 -27.21
C ASP A 505 11.39 1.58 -25.85
N ALA A 506 10.86 2.36 -24.91
CA ALA A 506 11.43 2.55 -23.58
C ALA A 506 11.33 1.32 -22.67
N ALA A 507 10.29 0.50 -22.87
CA ALA A 507 10.12 -0.73 -22.11
C ALA A 507 11.22 -1.77 -22.31
N ASP A 508 11.93 -1.73 -23.45
CA ASP A 508 12.99 -2.69 -23.75
C ASP A 508 14.31 -2.39 -23.00
N TYR A 509 14.49 -1.16 -22.51
CA TYR A 509 15.73 -0.72 -21.86
C TYR A 509 15.54 -0.24 -20.42
N THR A 510 14.30 -0.17 -19.92
CA THR A 510 13.98 0.29 -18.57
C THR A 510 13.69 -0.91 -17.69
N HIS A 511 14.38 -1.00 -16.55
CA HIS A 511 14.30 -2.14 -15.64
C HIS A 511 14.12 -1.68 -14.20
N GLN A 512 13.46 -2.50 -13.41
CA GLN A 512 13.40 -2.30 -11.97
C GLN A 512 14.77 -2.65 -11.37
N VAL A 513 15.25 -1.81 -10.45
CA VAL A 513 16.45 -2.05 -9.66
C VAL A 513 15.99 -2.38 -8.24
N VAL A 514 16.45 -3.49 -7.70
CA VAL A 514 16.06 -4.00 -6.39
C VAL A 514 17.29 -4.12 -5.50
N CYS A 515 17.18 -3.60 -4.28
CA CYS A 515 18.23 -3.55 -3.27
C CYS A 515 17.94 -4.54 -2.15
N TYR A 516 18.92 -5.37 -1.78
CA TYR A 516 18.84 -6.30 -0.64
C TYR A 516 19.88 -5.94 0.43
N GLU A 517 19.61 -6.30 1.69
CA GLU A 517 20.56 -6.26 2.80
C GLU A 517 21.47 -7.50 2.73
N GLU A 518 22.71 -7.39 3.22
CA GLU A 518 23.62 -8.53 3.42
C GLU A 518 23.20 -9.44 4.57
#